data_AF-A0A9D9FAN6-F1
#
_entry.id   AF-A0A9D9FAN6-F1
#
_cell.length_a   1.000
_cell.length_b   1.000
_cell.length_c   1.000
_cell.angle_alpha   90.00
_cell.angle_beta   90.00
_cell.angle_gamma   90.00
#
_symmetry.space_group_name_H-M   'P 1'
#
loop_
_entity.id
_entity.type
_entity.pdbx_description
1 polymer ?
#
loop_
_entity_poly.entity_id
_entity_poly.type
_entity_poly.pdbx_seq_one_letter_code
_entity_poly.pdbx_strand_id
1 'polypeptide(L)' 'MTLQEIDASTSCMMVEAFIETAQETRARSGSRLQALREGVVAASMVLSAFTGMPDEEARETARIWAQTNKELEF' A
#
# COMPACT_ATOMS: atom_id res chain seq x y z
N MET A 1 -11.27 3.89 -11.13
CA MET A 1 -11.90 4.07 -9.81
C MET A 1 -11.09 5.11 -9.03
N THR A 2 -11.71 6.08 -8.36
CA THR A 2 -10.94 7.07 -7.57
C THR A 2 -10.69 6.55 -6.15
N LEU A 3 -9.62 6.99 -5.48
CA LEU A 3 -9.35 6.65 -4.07
C LEU A 3 -10.54 6.95 -3.13
N GLN A 4 -11.47 7.82 -3.54
CA GLN A 4 -12.69 8.17 -2.81
C GLN A 4 -13.80 7.12 -2.93
N GLU A 5 -13.70 6.18 -3.87
CA GLU A 5 -14.67 5.11 -4.11
C GLU A 5 -14.28 3.79 -3.41
N ILE A 6 -13.06 3.70 -2.89
CA ILE A 6 -12.64 2.56 -2.07
C ILE A 6 -13.34 2.67 -0.72
N ASP A 7 -14.05 1.63 -0.32
CA ASP A 7 -14.71 1.62 0.98
C ASP A 7 -13.68 1.71 2.13
N ALA A 8 -14.15 2.18 3.29
CA ALA A 8 -13.28 2.43 4.44
C ALA A 8 -12.59 1.15 4.95
N SER A 9 -13.22 -0.02 4.80
CA SER A 9 -12.66 -1.29 5.27
C SER A 9 -11.51 -1.74 4.38
N THR A 10 -11.68 -1.68 3.05
CA THR A 10 -10.61 -1.96 2.09
C THR A 10 -9.44 -0.99 2.27
N SER A 11 -9.73 0.29 2.49
CA SER A 11 -8.71 1.30 2.76
C SER A 11 -7.91 0.99 4.03
N CYS A 12 -8.58 0.58 5.12
CA CYS A 12 -7.92 0.18 6.37
C CYS A 12 -6.98 -1.01 6.15
N MET A 13 -7.45 -2.05 5.46
CA MET A 13 -6.65 -3.24 5.16
C MET A 13 -5.44 -2.91 4.27
N MET A 14 -5.59 -1.99 3.31
CA MET A 14 -4.45 -1.51 2.52
C MET A 14 -3.38 -0.84 3.40
N VAL A 15 -3.80 0.00 4.35
CA VAL A 15 -2.89 0.69 5.27
C VAL A 15 -2.16 -0.31 6.15
N GLU A 16 -2.88 -1.28 6.73
CA GLU A 16 -2.31 -2.32 7.58
C GLU A 16 -1.26 -3.15 6.82
N ALA A 17 -1.62 -3.66 5.63
CA ALA A 17 -0.71 -4.44 4.80
C ALA A 17 0.53 -3.64 4.37
N PHE A 18 0.36 -2.35 4.07
CA PHE A 18 1.47 -1.46 3.77
C PHE A 18 2.43 -1.33 4.96
N ILE A 19 1.90 -0.98 6.14
CA ILE A 19 2.70 -0.67 7.33
C ILE A 19 3.42 -1.94 7.81
N GLU A 20 2.72 -3.07 7.89
CA GLU A 20 3.28 -4.34 8.33
C GLU A 20 4.46 -4.74 7.43
N THR A 21 4.25 -4.78 6.12
CA THR A 21 5.29 -5.15 5.15
C THR A 21 6.48 -4.17 5.18
N ALA A 22 6.20 -2.87 5.30
CA ALA A 22 7.25 -1.86 5.37
C ALA A 22 8.07 -2.01 6.66
N GLN A 23 7.43 -2.22 7.80
CA GLN A 23 8.09 -2.41 9.10
C GLN A 23 8.90 -3.71 9.12
N GLU A 24 8.37 -4.82 8.60
CA GLU A 24 9.12 -6.07 8.45
C GLU A 24 10.36 -5.88 7.58
N THR A 25 10.23 -5.13 6.49
CA THR A 25 11.36 -4.80 5.61
C THR A 25 12.42 -3.98 6.35
N ARG A 26 12.02 -3.08 7.23
CA ARG A 26 12.95 -2.29 8.05
C ARG A 26 13.60 -3.16 9.13
N ALA A 27 12.83 -4.04 9.77
CA ALA A 27 13.31 -4.99 10.78
C ALA A 27 14.37 -5.96 10.23
N ARG A 28 14.28 -6.32 8.94
CA ARG A 28 15.30 -7.12 8.23
C ARG A 28 16.42 -6.29 7.59
N SER A 29 16.66 -5.07 8.08
CA SER A 29 17.70 -4.14 7.61
C SER A 29 17.54 -3.67 6.15
N GLY A 30 16.32 -3.71 5.61
CA GLY A 30 16.02 -3.16 4.29
C GLY A 30 16.08 -1.63 4.27
N SER A 31 16.44 -1.07 3.11
CA SER A 31 16.46 0.39 2.94
C SER A 31 15.05 0.98 2.99
N ARG A 32 14.94 2.28 3.29
CA ARG A 32 13.65 3.00 3.26
C ARG A 32 12.95 2.87 1.90
N LEU A 33 13.71 2.93 0.81
CA LEU A 33 13.16 2.78 -0.54
C LEU A 33 12.62 1.37 -0.78
N GLN A 34 13.30 0.36 -0.24
CA GLN A 34 12.86 -1.03 -0.34
C GLN A 34 11.58 -1.26 0.46
N ALA A 35 11.52 -0.77 1.71
CA ALA A 35 10.33 -0.85 2.55
C ALA A 35 9.12 -0.17 1.90
N LEU A 36 9.32 1.02 1.31
CA LEU A 36 8.26 1.70 0.54
C LEU A 36 7.80 0.87 -0.65
N ARG A 37 8.73 0.29 -1.41
CA ARG A 37 8.39 -0.52 -2.59
C ARG A 37 7.59 -1.76 -2.21
N GLU A 38 7.99 -2.44 -1.14
CA GLU A 38 7.32 -3.67 -0.69
C GLU A 38 5.96 -3.36 -0.05
N GLY A 39 5.85 -2.29 0.74
CA GLY A 39 4.58 -1.81 1.26
C GLY A 39 3.59 -1.44 0.15
N VAL A 40 4.02 -0.73 -0.90
CA VAL A 40 3.15 -0.42 -2.07
C VAL A 40 2.67 -1.69 -2.75
N VAL A 41 3.53 -2.71 -2.90
CA VAL A 41 3.14 -3.99 -3.49
C VAL A 41 2.07 -4.67 -2.62
N ALA A 42 2.28 -4.77 -1.31
CA ALA A 42 1.31 -5.36 -0.39
C ALA A 42 -0.05 -4.66 -0.44
N ALA A 43 -0.06 -3.32 -0.34
CA ALA A 43 -1.29 -2.54 -0.45
C ALA A 43 -2.00 -2.73 -1.80
N SER A 44 -1.25 -2.81 -2.90
CA SER A 44 -1.82 -3.05 -4.23
C SER A 44 -2.44 -4.44 -4.38
N MET A 45 -1.85 -5.46 -3.74
CA MET A 45 -2.41 -6.81 -3.73
C MET A 45 -3.75 -6.84 -2.99
N VAL A 46 -3.83 -6.16 -1.84
CA VAL A 46 -5.09 -6.01 -1.10
C VAL A 46 -6.12 -5.30 -1.96
N LEU A 47 -5.76 -4.16 -2.55
CA LEU A 47 -6.68 -3.39 -3.39
C LEU A 47 -7.22 -4.22 -4.56
N SER A 48 -6.34 -4.88 -5.32
CA SER A 48 -6.72 -5.77 -6.43
C SER A 48 -7.67 -6.89 -5.96
N ALA A 49 -7.34 -7.55 -4.85
CA ALA A 49 -8.12 -8.66 -4.32
C ALA A 49 -9.54 -8.26 -3.86
N PHE A 50 -9.69 -7.10 -3.23
CA PHE A 50 -10.95 -6.68 -2.64
C PHE A 50 -11.86 -5.90 -3.58
N THR A 51 -11.30 -5.22 -4.59
CA THR A 51 -12.10 -4.41 -5.53
C THR A 51 -12.18 -5.00 -6.93
N GLY A 52 -11.42 -6.07 -7.21
CA GLY A 52 -11.26 -6.62 -8.57
C GLY A 52 -10.55 -5.66 -9.53
N MET A 53 -9.84 -4.65 -9.00
CA MET A 53 -9.10 -3.69 -9.80
C MET A 53 -7.90 -4.38 -10.47
N PRO A 54 -7.62 -4.11 -11.76
CA PRO A 54 -6.44 -4.68 -12.41
C PRO A 54 -5.15 -4.32 -11.67
N ASP A 55 -4.21 -5.27 -11.59
CA ASP A 55 -2.99 -5.12 -10.80
C ASP A 55 -2.19 -3.84 -11.12
N GLU A 56 -2.16 -3.43 -12.39
CA GLU A 56 -1.45 -2.20 -12.80
C GLU A 56 -2.15 -0.93 -12.26
N GLU A 57 -3.48 -0.87 -12.30
CA GLU A 57 -4.27 0.24 -11.75
C GLU A 57 -4.19 0.24 -10.21
N ALA A 58 -4.23 -0.95 -9.58
CA ALA A 58 -4.12 -1.09 -8.13
C ALA A 58 -2.75 -0.65 -7.61
N ARG A 59 -1.69 -0.98 -8.36
CA ARG A 59 -0.33 -0.57 -8.02
C ARG A 59 -0.14 0.93 -8.12
N GLU A 60 -0.63 1.56 -9.17
CA GLU A 60 -0.52 3.01 -9.32
C GLU A 60 -1.37 3.73 -8.25
N THR A 61 -2.56 3.22 -7.94
CA THR A 61 -3.41 3.75 -6.87
C THR A 61 -2.74 3.66 -5.50
N ALA A 62 -2.18 2.50 -5.15
CA ALA A 62 -1.45 2.29 -3.90
C ALA A 62 -0.18 3.15 -3.82
N ARG A 63 0.51 3.36 -4.95
CA ARG A 63 1.68 4.25 -5.05
C ARG A 63 1.29 5.70 -4.81
N ILE A 64 0.23 6.19 -5.47
CA ILE A 64 -0.28 7.55 -5.29
C ILE A 64 -0.66 7.75 -3.82
N TRP A 65 -1.41 6.80 -3.24
CA TRP A 65 -1.77 6.81 -1.82
C TRP A 65 -0.54 6.90 -0.90
N ALA A 66 0.48 6.08 -1.12
CA ALA A 66 1.70 6.13 -0.30
C ALA A 66 2.47 7.45 -0.47
N GLN A 67 2.38 8.10 -1.64
CA GLN A 67 2.98 9.41 -1.91
C GLN A 67 2.20 10.59 -1.33
N THR A 68 0.88 10.49 -1.19
CA THR A 68 0.08 11.50 -0.48
C THR A 68 0.22 11.35 1.03
N ASN A 69 0.40 10.13 1.53
CA ASN A 69 0.56 9.83 2.96
C ASN A 69 2.04 9.76 3.36
N LYS A 70 2.84 10.78 3.00
CA LYS A 70 4.29 10.85 3.31
C LYS A 70 4.61 10.89 4.82
N GLU A 71 3.58 11.09 5.64
CA GLU A 71 3.65 11.15 7.10
C GLU A 71 3.61 9.77 7.76
N LEU A 72 3.42 8.69 6.99
CA LEU A 72 3.57 7.33 7.51
C LEU A 72 5.05 7.08 7.85
N GLU A 73 5.41 7.31 9.11
CA GLU A 73 6.72 6.97 9.65
C GLU A 73 6.81 5.46 9.89
N PHE A 74 7.66 4.79 9.11
CA PHE A 74 7.97 3.36 9.20
C PHE A 74 9.47 3.07 9.17
#